data_AF-A0A3S8ZTS1-F1
#
_entry.id   AF-A0A3S8ZTS1-F1
#
_cell.length_a   1.000
_cell.length_b   1.000
_cell.length_c   1.000
_cell.angle_alpha   90.00
_cell.angle_beta   90.00
_cell.angle_gamma   90.00
#
_symmetry.space_group_name_H-M   'P 1'
#
loop_
_entity.id
_entity.type
_entity.pdbx_description
1 polymer ?
#
loop_
_entity_poly.entity_id
_entity_poly.type
_entity_poly.pdbx_seq_one_letter_code
_entity_poly.pdbx_strand_id
1 'polypeptide(L)'
;MKLIKICAAVLTPLAMLLASPAWADSRQDAHRIGAFSGAMKYCIENDSDREGRYKMARLRAFKEVDDMSSRRKLDAIAARNLAYDRGRYLGRRLDRDHCRQLVKASEWRRFFN
;
A
#
# COMPACT_ATOMS: atom_id res chain seq x y z
N MET A 1 9.53 61.15 -28.95
CA MET A 1 9.86 60.05 -29.88
C MET A 1 11.32 59.67 -29.73
N LYS A 2 11.62 58.46 -29.28
CA LYS A 2 12.86 57.72 -29.56
C LYS A 2 12.62 56.26 -29.18
N LEU A 3 12.49 55.43 -30.21
CA LEU A 3 12.37 53.98 -30.16
C LEU A 3 13.78 53.39 -30.14
N ILE A 4 14.09 52.52 -29.17
CA ILE A 4 15.21 51.59 -29.27
C ILE A 4 14.68 50.21 -28.87
N LYS A 5 14.62 49.32 -29.86
CA LYS A 5 14.37 47.87 -29.75
C LYS A 5 15.73 47.17 -29.62
N ILE A 6 15.94 46.36 -28.59
CA ILE A 6 16.94 45.27 -28.54
C ILE A 6 16.34 44.17 -27.65
N CYS A 7 15.74 43.14 -28.24
CA CYS A 7 16.28 41.78 -28.48
C CYS A 7 16.13 40.82 -27.28
N ALA A 8 15.16 39.92 -27.46
CA ALA A 8 15.25 38.46 -27.36
C ALA A 8 16.13 37.79 -26.27
N ALA A 9 15.53 36.73 -25.70
CA ALA A 9 16.10 35.70 -24.83
C ALA A 9 16.43 36.23 -23.42
N VAL A 10 15.80 35.73 -22.35
CA VAL A 10 16.06 34.37 -21.86
C VAL A 10 14.75 33.69 -21.43
N LEU A 11 14.44 32.61 -22.15
CA LEU A 11 13.54 31.55 -21.73
C LEU A 11 14.02 30.96 -20.39
N THR A 12 13.10 30.86 -19.43
CA THR A 12 12.92 29.79 -18.41
C THR A 12 14.12 28.86 -18.10
N PRO A 13 14.32 28.57 -16.79
CA PRO A 13 13.67 27.34 -16.33
C PRO A 13 12.89 27.56 -15.04
N LEU A 14 11.58 27.73 -15.19
CA LEU A 14 10.59 27.32 -14.19
C LEU A 14 10.48 25.79 -14.27
N ALA A 15 11.53 25.07 -13.86
CA ALA A 15 11.63 23.61 -14.03
C ALA A 15 12.17 22.88 -12.80
N MET A 16 11.73 23.28 -11.59
CA MET A 16 12.08 22.55 -10.35
C MET A 16 10.88 22.24 -9.44
N LEU A 17 9.65 22.20 -9.97
CA LEU A 17 8.46 21.89 -9.18
C LEU A 17 7.63 20.70 -9.70
N LEU A 18 8.22 19.85 -10.54
CA LEU A 18 7.66 18.54 -10.86
C LEU A 18 8.42 17.45 -10.09
N ALA A 19 8.44 17.55 -8.76
CA ALA A 19 8.70 16.38 -7.92
C ALA A 19 7.45 15.51 -7.96
N SER A 20 7.50 14.49 -8.81
CA SER A 20 6.41 13.56 -9.13
C SER A 20 5.71 12.95 -7.89
N PRO A 21 4.37 12.93 -7.82
CA PRO A 21 3.64 12.27 -6.72
C PRO A 21 3.77 10.73 -6.69
N ALA A 22 4.39 10.12 -7.69
CA ALA A 22 4.47 8.66 -7.86
C ALA A 22 5.18 7.90 -6.71
N TRP A 23 6.02 8.57 -5.92
CA TRP A 23 6.75 7.93 -4.82
C TRP A 23 5.94 7.79 -3.53
N ALA A 24 4.92 8.63 -3.33
CA ALA A 24 4.03 8.52 -2.18
C ALA A 24 3.01 7.38 -2.37
N ASP A 25 2.49 7.26 -3.59
CA ASP A 25 1.50 6.25 -3.97
C ASP A 25 2.08 4.83 -3.82
N SER A 26 3.29 4.61 -4.35
CA SER A 26 3.97 3.31 -4.28
C SER A 26 4.41 2.87 -2.88
N ARG A 27 4.62 3.80 -1.93
CA ARG A 27 4.83 3.45 -0.50
C ARG A 27 3.52 3.07 0.16
N GLN A 28 2.45 3.80 -0.14
CA GLN A 28 1.13 3.50 0.41
C GLN A 28 0.67 2.09 0.03
N ASP A 29 0.99 1.64 -1.18
CA ASP A 29 0.75 0.26 -1.63
C ASP A 29 1.52 -0.79 -0.81
N ALA A 30 2.82 -0.58 -0.58
CA ALA A 30 3.65 -1.53 0.16
C ALA A 30 3.15 -1.70 1.60
N HIS A 31 2.87 -0.57 2.27
CA HIS A 31 2.27 -0.56 3.60
C HIS A 31 0.91 -1.28 3.62
N ARG A 32 0.02 -1.01 2.66
CA ARG A 32 -1.31 -1.67 2.58
C ARG A 32 -1.20 -3.18 2.40
N ILE A 33 -0.39 -3.65 1.46
CA ILE A 33 -0.20 -5.09 1.19
C ILE A 33 0.40 -5.79 2.41
N GLY A 34 1.40 -5.15 3.04
CA GLY A 34 1.99 -5.60 4.29
C GLY A 34 0.95 -5.75 5.40
N ALA A 35 0.22 -4.67 5.70
CA ALA A 35 -0.84 -4.66 6.70
C ALA A 35 -1.92 -5.72 6.41
N PHE A 36 -2.26 -5.94 5.14
CA PHE A 36 -3.23 -6.96 4.74
C PHE A 36 -2.71 -8.37 5.02
N SER A 37 -1.44 -8.66 4.71
CA SER A 37 -0.81 -9.94 5.06
C SER A 37 -0.82 -10.18 6.58
N GLY A 38 -0.57 -9.13 7.37
CA GLY A 38 -0.67 -9.16 8.84
C GLY A 38 -2.09 -9.44 9.32
N ALA A 39 -3.07 -8.77 8.73
CA ALA A 39 -4.48 -8.96 9.04
C ALA A 39 -4.95 -10.39 8.73
N MET A 40 -4.55 -10.96 7.58
CA MET A 40 -4.87 -12.34 7.25
C MET A 40 -4.22 -13.33 8.22
N LYS A 41 -2.99 -13.05 8.69
CA LYS A 41 -2.38 -13.86 9.76
C LYS A 41 -3.23 -13.84 11.03
N TYR A 42 -3.65 -12.66 11.47
CA TYR A 42 -4.50 -12.53 12.65
C TYR A 42 -5.83 -13.28 12.46
N CYS A 43 -6.46 -13.15 11.29
CA CYS A 43 -7.72 -13.84 11.00
C CYS A 43 -7.57 -15.37 10.96
N ILE A 44 -6.43 -15.92 10.54
CA ILE A 44 -6.13 -17.36 10.61
C ILE A 44 -6.18 -17.86 12.07
N GLU A 45 -5.61 -17.08 12.99
CA GLU A 45 -5.48 -17.47 14.40
C GLU A 45 -6.80 -17.25 15.18
N ASN A 46 -7.64 -16.32 14.72
CA ASN A 46 -8.81 -15.86 15.47
C ASN A 46 -10.17 -16.17 14.81
N ASP A 47 -10.21 -16.65 13.56
CA ASP A 47 -11.43 -17.09 12.85
C ASP A 47 -11.16 -18.33 12.00
N SER A 48 -11.47 -19.51 12.52
CA SER A 48 -11.19 -20.79 11.85
C SER A 48 -12.12 -21.11 10.67
N ASP A 49 -13.30 -20.48 10.60
CA ASP A 49 -14.33 -20.78 9.59
C ASP A 49 -13.82 -20.69 8.13
N ARG A 50 -12.81 -19.86 7.89
CA ARG A 50 -12.27 -19.55 6.55
C ARG A 50 -10.76 -19.59 6.51
N GLU A 51 -10.14 -20.34 7.41
CA GLU A 51 -8.68 -20.43 7.57
C GLU A 51 -7.95 -20.64 6.22
N GLY A 52 -8.42 -21.59 5.40
CA GLY A 52 -7.84 -21.85 4.09
C GLY A 52 -7.87 -20.65 3.15
N ARG A 53 -8.95 -19.86 3.18
CA ARG A 53 -9.08 -18.65 2.35
C ARG A 53 -8.15 -17.55 2.85
N TYR A 54 -8.04 -17.37 4.16
CA TYR A 54 -7.09 -16.43 4.76
C TYR A 54 -5.65 -16.81 4.44
N LYS A 55 -5.29 -18.09 4.49
CA LYS A 55 -3.96 -18.59 4.07
C LYS A 55 -3.67 -18.25 2.62
N MET A 56 -4.62 -18.50 1.71
CA MET A 56 -4.45 -18.18 0.29
C MET A 56 -4.29 -16.68 0.05
N ALA A 57 -5.13 -15.85 0.68
CA ALA A 57 -5.03 -14.40 0.58
C ALA A 57 -3.69 -13.88 1.12
N ARG A 58 -3.23 -14.43 2.25
CA ARG A 58 -1.93 -14.12 2.85
C ARG A 58 -0.76 -14.51 1.95
N LEU A 59 -0.80 -15.69 1.34
CA LEU A 59 0.24 -16.15 0.42
C LEU A 59 0.36 -15.25 -0.82
N ARG A 60 -0.77 -14.81 -1.37
CA ARG A 60 -0.77 -13.84 -2.49
C ARG A 60 -0.12 -12.53 -2.09
N ALA A 61 -0.51 -11.96 -0.95
CA ALA A 61 0.09 -10.74 -0.44
C ALA A 61 1.59 -10.90 -0.16
N PHE A 62 2.03 -12.05 0.36
CA PHE A 62 3.45 -12.34 0.54
C PHE A 62 4.23 -12.36 -0.77
N LYS A 63 3.68 -12.98 -1.82
CA LYS A 63 4.33 -13.00 -3.13
C LYS A 63 4.54 -11.58 -3.66
N GLU A 64 3.53 -10.72 -3.53
CA GLU A 64 3.66 -9.33 -3.95
C GLU A 64 4.69 -8.55 -3.12
N VAL A 65 4.77 -8.80 -1.81
CA VAL A 65 5.82 -8.22 -0.95
C VAL A 65 7.21 -8.72 -1.35
N ASP A 66 7.32 -10.00 -1.73
CA ASP A 66 8.60 -10.58 -2.10
C ASP A 66 9.17 -10.00 -3.40
N ASP A 67 8.29 -9.66 -4.34
CA ASP A 67 8.64 -9.00 -5.60
C ASP A 67 9.02 -7.50 -5.43
N MET A 68 8.87 -6.93 -4.22
CA MET A 68 9.22 -5.53 -3.95
C MET A 68 10.73 -5.31 -3.74
N SER A 69 11.18 -4.10 -4.07
CA SER A 69 12.52 -3.63 -3.69
C SER A 69 12.72 -3.63 -2.17
N SER A 70 13.96 -3.81 -1.71
CA SER A 70 14.30 -4.01 -0.29
C SER A 70 13.66 -2.97 0.65
N ARG A 71 13.65 -1.69 0.26
CA ARG A 71 13.05 -0.62 1.08
C ARG A 71 11.53 -0.76 1.22
N ARG A 72 10.83 -1.09 0.14
CA ARG A 72 9.37 -1.29 0.13
C ARG A 72 9.02 -2.59 0.87
N LYS A 73 9.82 -3.64 0.70
CA LYS A 73 9.69 -4.90 1.44
C LYS A 73 9.78 -4.68 2.95
N LEU A 74 10.73 -3.88 3.42
CA LEU A 74 10.86 -3.51 4.84
C LEU A 74 9.62 -2.77 5.37
N ASP A 75 9.10 -1.81 4.60
CA ASP A 75 7.88 -1.08 4.96
C ASP A 75 6.66 -2.02 5.05
N ALA A 76 6.49 -2.91 4.08
CA ALA A 76 5.45 -3.93 4.10
C ALA A 76 5.58 -4.89 5.30
N ILE A 77 6.79 -5.31 5.66
CA ILE A 77 7.03 -6.16 6.83
C ILE A 77 6.68 -5.42 8.13
N ALA A 78 7.04 -4.15 8.25
CA ALA A 78 6.69 -3.35 9.42
C ALA A 78 5.16 -3.21 9.56
N ALA A 79 4.47 -2.88 8.46
CA ALA A 79 3.02 -2.77 8.43
C ALA A 79 2.31 -4.10 8.74
N ARG A 80 2.86 -5.22 8.24
CA ARG A 80 2.40 -6.58 8.56
C ARG A 80 2.43 -6.84 10.05
N ASN A 81 3.58 -6.62 10.69
CA ASN A 81 3.74 -6.88 12.12
C ASN A 81 2.77 -6.00 12.92
N LEU A 82 2.71 -4.71 12.59
CA LEU A 82 1.81 -3.77 13.26
C LEU A 82 0.33 -4.20 13.18
N ALA A 83 -0.14 -4.62 12.01
CA ALA A 83 -1.54 -5.02 11.82
C ALA A 83 -1.87 -6.30 12.58
N TYR A 84 -0.95 -7.27 12.56
CA TYR A 84 -1.06 -8.52 13.30
C TYR A 84 -1.06 -8.28 14.81
N ASP A 85 -0.04 -7.61 15.34
CA ASP A 85 0.15 -7.41 16.79
C ASP A 85 -1.00 -6.60 17.41
N ARG A 86 -1.54 -5.63 16.66
CA ARG A 86 -2.65 -4.79 17.15
C ARG A 86 -4.03 -5.40 16.89
N GLY A 87 -4.13 -6.49 16.12
CA GLY A 87 -5.40 -7.00 15.62
C GLY A 87 -6.22 -5.91 14.91
N ARG A 88 -5.55 -5.09 14.08
CA ARG A 88 -6.16 -3.95 13.40
C ARG A 88 -5.67 -3.85 11.95
N TYR A 89 -6.58 -3.51 11.05
CA TYR A 89 -6.26 -3.22 9.65
C TYR A 89 -6.78 -1.84 9.27
N LEU A 90 -5.89 -0.96 8.83
CA LEU A 90 -6.18 0.43 8.45
C LEU A 90 -7.06 1.18 9.48
N GLY A 91 -6.72 1.03 10.76
CA GLY A 91 -7.39 1.69 11.89
C GLY A 91 -8.60 0.93 12.44
N ARG A 92 -9.15 -0.04 11.71
CA ARG A 92 -10.31 -0.84 12.15
C ARG A 92 -9.89 -2.11 12.86
N ARG A 93 -10.58 -2.49 13.94
CA ARG A 93 -10.33 -3.74 14.66
C ARG A 93 -10.69 -4.96 13.81
N LEU A 94 -9.90 -6.02 13.91
CA LEU A 94 -10.14 -7.31 13.26
C LEU A 94 -10.99 -8.17 14.19
N ASP A 95 -12.30 -8.02 14.08
CA ASP A 95 -13.26 -9.00 14.60
C ASP A 95 -13.64 -10.00 13.51
N ARG A 96 -14.46 -10.99 13.89
CA ARG A 96 -14.86 -12.09 13.00
C ARG A 96 -15.50 -11.59 11.70
N ASP A 97 -16.39 -10.61 11.81
CA ASP A 97 -17.10 -10.08 10.64
C ASP A 97 -16.18 -9.26 9.75
N HIS A 98 -15.27 -8.47 10.33
CA HIS A 98 -14.30 -7.74 9.56
C HIS A 98 -13.29 -8.66 8.86
N CYS A 99 -12.84 -9.74 9.51
CA CYS A 99 -12.02 -10.78 8.87
C CYS A 99 -12.71 -11.38 7.64
N ARG A 100 -13.98 -11.77 7.79
CA ARG A 100 -14.79 -12.34 6.69
C ARG A 100 -14.98 -11.34 5.56
N GLN A 101 -15.18 -10.07 5.87
CA GLN A 101 -15.28 -9.00 4.87
C GLN A 101 -13.96 -8.81 4.13
N LEU A 102 -12.82 -8.81 4.83
CA LEU A 102 -11.50 -8.61 4.23
C LEU A 102 -11.12 -9.72 3.27
N VAL A 103 -11.34 -10.99 3.63
CA VAL A 103 -11.01 -12.09 2.71
C VAL A 103 -11.94 -12.09 1.50
N LYS A 104 -13.25 -11.87 1.72
CA LYS A 104 -14.22 -11.75 0.63
C LYS A 104 -13.77 -10.63 -0.31
N ALA A 105 -13.46 -9.48 0.25
CA ALA A 105 -12.91 -8.36 -0.49
C ALA A 105 -11.70 -8.84 -1.32
N SER A 106 -10.64 -9.35 -0.70
CA SER A 106 -9.37 -9.71 -1.40
C SER A 106 -9.51 -10.67 -2.59
N GLU A 107 -10.63 -11.39 -2.67
CA GLU A 107 -10.93 -12.28 -3.78
C GLU A 107 -11.55 -11.59 -4.98
N TRP A 108 -12.28 -10.49 -4.78
CA TRP A 108 -12.99 -9.74 -5.81
C TRP A 108 -12.23 -8.51 -6.32
N ARG A 109 -11.41 -7.88 -5.48
CA ARG A 109 -10.67 -6.65 -5.82
C ARG A 109 -9.25 -6.85 -5.31
N ARG A 110 -8.27 -6.81 -6.21
CA ARG A 110 -6.96 -7.42 -5.96
C ARG A 110 -6.33 -6.97 -4.63
N PHE A 111 -6.31 -5.67 -4.30
CA PHE A 111 -6.05 -5.12 -2.94
C PHE A 111 -6.72 -3.73 -2.69
N PHE A 112 -7.82 -3.47 -3.43
CA PHE A 112 -8.80 -2.36 -3.28
C PHE A 112 -8.33 -0.91 -3.50
N ASN A 113 -8.14 -0.53 -4.78
CA ASN A 113 -8.06 0.83 -5.35
C ASN A 113 -7.07 1.84 -4.74
#